data_AF-A0A536DVB0-F1
#
_entry.id   AF-A0A536DVB0-F1
#
_cell.length_a   1.000
_cell.length_b   1.000
_cell.length_c   1.000
_cell.angle_alpha   90.00
_cell.angle_beta   90.00
_cell.angle_gamma   90.00
#
_symmetry.space_group_name_H-M   'P 1'
#
loop_
_entity.id
_entity.type
_entity.pdbx_description
1 polymer ?
#
loop_
_entity_poly.entity_id
_entity_poly.type
_entity_poly.pdbx_seq_one_letter_code
_entity_poly.pdbx_strand_id
1 'polypeptide(L)'
;MPPAQARSCEASSPAAASACLEASARSQRVEPPAIESEHPADSTRTPPGGAPAYQYVLAVLLAIIGGLLGIVGAFFQEAQTTLTYVLLPFIGAPLIEEALKPSGIYLALLWWPRALRSQLFTAILCALSGLAFGIIESLVYVTLYVDNPSDEFIVFRFSVPLGLHAACSYLFGLGLNQRVIDWAAGRERLPRASRNLYIAAAVIHGTYNLTTVILAITGVIDFGD
;
A
#
# COMPACT_ATOMS: atom_id res chain seq x y z
N MET A 1 28.40 11.05 -4.20
CA MET A 1 29.85 11.02 -3.92
C MET A 1 30.13 9.86 -2.97
N PRO A 2 31.07 8.95 -3.27
CA PRO A 2 31.46 7.88 -2.35
C PRO A 2 32.16 8.48 -1.11
N PRO A 3 32.01 7.85 0.08
CA PRO A 3 32.75 8.28 1.26
C PRO A 3 34.25 8.09 1.01
N ALA A 4 35.04 9.09 1.38
CA ALA A 4 36.50 9.03 1.30
C ALA A 4 36.99 7.82 2.10
N GLN A 5 37.76 6.94 1.45
CA GLN A 5 38.36 5.78 2.10
C GLN A 5 39.29 6.25 3.22
N ALA A 6 39.01 5.84 4.46
CA ALA A 6 39.87 6.08 5.61
C ALA A 6 41.20 5.34 5.38
N ARG A 7 42.30 6.09 5.26
CA ARG A 7 43.64 5.52 5.14
C ARG A 7 44.02 4.87 6.47
N SER A 8 44.38 3.59 6.42
CA SER A 8 44.96 2.85 7.54
C SER A 8 46.32 3.45 7.91
N CYS A 9 46.46 3.97 9.12
CA CYS A 9 47.76 4.37 9.67
C CYS A 9 48.44 3.12 10.24
N GLU A 10 49.33 2.48 9.47
CA GLU A 10 50.28 1.51 10.03
C GLU A 10 51.36 2.27 10.81
N ALA A 11 51.18 2.37 12.14
CA ALA A 11 52.16 3.00 13.01
C ALA A 11 53.35 2.05 13.26
N SER A 12 54.53 2.40 12.76
CA SER A 12 55.77 1.63 12.93
C SER A 12 56.47 1.86 14.28
N SER A 13 55.92 2.69 15.16
CA SER A 13 56.46 2.91 16.51
C SER A 13 55.37 3.29 17.53
N PRO A 14 55.61 3.06 18.84
CA PRO A 14 54.68 3.44 19.90
C PRO A 14 54.38 4.95 19.92
N ALA A 15 55.35 5.78 19.55
CA ALA A 15 55.17 7.23 19.46
C ALA A 15 54.24 7.63 18.30
N ALA A 16 54.32 6.94 17.16
CA ALA A 16 53.44 7.18 16.01
C ALA A 16 51.98 6.74 16.28
N ALA A 17 51.79 5.68 17.08
CA ALA A 17 50.46 5.23 17.50
C ALA A 17 49.76 6.27 18.40
N SER A 18 50.50 6.90 19.33
CA SER A 18 49.97 7.95 20.20
C SER A 18 49.53 9.18 19.39
N ALA A 19 50.33 9.61 18.41
CA ALA A 19 50.00 10.75 17.55
C ALA A 19 48.77 10.48 16.66
N CYS A 20 48.59 9.24 16.17
CA CYS A 20 47.40 8.87 15.39
C CYS A 20 46.12 8.85 16.25
N LEU A 21 46.20 8.40 17.50
CA LEU A 21 45.06 8.43 18.43
C LEU A 21 44.65 9.87 18.76
N GLU A 22 45.60 10.77 18.98
CA GLU A 22 45.31 12.19 19.20
C GLU A 22 44.70 12.87 17.96
N ALA A 23 45.18 12.54 16.76
CA ALA A 23 44.61 13.06 15.50
C ALA A 23 43.17 12.56 15.26
N SER A 24 42.91 11.28 15.53
CA SER A 24 41.57 10.69 15.43
C SER A 24 40.59 11.31 16.44
N ALA A 25 41.04 11.53 17.68
CA ALA A 25 40.25 12.18 18.72
C ALA A 25 39.93 13.65 18.38
N ARG A 26 40.85 14.37 17.73
CA ARG A 26 40.60 15.76 17.29
C ARG A 26 39.58 15.84 16.16
N SER A 27 39.58 14.87 15.25
CA SER A 27 38.62 14.82 14.14
C SER A 27 37.17 14.53 14.59
N GLN A 28 36.97 14.03 15.81
CA GLN A 28 35.65 13.79 16.38
C GLN A 28 35.11 14.98 17.18
N ARG A 29 35.85 16.09 17.29
CA ARG A 29 35.34 17.31 17.89
C ARG A 29 34.40 18.00 16.88
N VAL A 30 33.23 17.40 16.70
CA VAL A 30 32.08 17.99 16.02
C VAL A 30 31.77 19.25 16.81
N GLU A 31 32.01 20.42 16.21
CA GLU A 31 31.50 21.68 16.74
C GLU A 31 29.99 21.49 16.96
N PRO A 32 29.47 21.75 18.17
CA PRO A 32 28.04 21.72 18.38
C PRO A 32 27.42 22.66 17.34
N PRO A 33 26.43 22.19 16.55
CA PRO A 33 25.84 23.02 15.51
C PRO A 33 25.42 24.33 16.16
N ALA A 34 25.84 25.44 15.54
CA ALA A 34 25.37 26.76 15.92
C ALA A 34 23.86 26.66 16.09
N ILE A 35 23.38 26.94 17.30
CA ILE A 35 21.96 26.99 17.61
C ILE A 35 21.42 28.15 16.76
N GLU A 36 20.96 27.82 15.56
CA GLU A 36 20.27 28.73 14.67
C GLU A 36 19.12 29.31 15.48
N SER A 37 19.23 30.61 15.74
CA SER A 37 18.27 31.38 16.52
C SER A 37 16.87 31.08 16.02
N GLU A 38 16.02 30.58 16.92
CA GLU A 38 14.60 30.36 16.71
C GLU A 38 14.01 31.57 15.99
N HIS A 39 13.73 31.40 14.69
CA HIS A 39 12.97 32.38 13.93
C HIS A 39 11.63 32.53 14.66
N PRO A 40 11.27 33.74 15.11
CA PRO A 40 10.05 33.95 15.88
C PRO A 40 8.88 33.39 15.06
N ALA A 41 8.21 32.40 15.64
CA ALA A 41 7.12 31.69 15.01
C ALA A 41 6.11 32.71 14.47
N ASP A 42 6.03 32.78 13.15
CA ASP A 42 5.07 33.62 12.42
C ASP A 42 3.65 33.16 12.80
N SER A 43 3.10 33.85 13.79
CA SER A 43 1.78 33.61 14.38
C SER A 43 0.64 34.07 13.48
N THR A 44 0.94 34.54 12.25
CA THR A 44 -0.05 34.97 11.26
C THR A 44 -0.45 33.86 10.28
N ARG A 45 0.06 32.63 10.44
CA ARG A 45 -0.43 31.48 9.66
C ARG A 45 -1.89 31.17 10.02
N THR A 46 -2.79 31.77 9.26
CA THR A 46 -4.21 31.42 9.15
C THR A 46 -4.36 29.90 9.23
N PRO A 47 -5.22 29.35 10.11
CA PRO A 47 -5.41 27.91 10.20
C PRO A 47 -5.75 27.38 8.80
N PRO A 48 -5.10 26.30 8.34
CA PRO A 48 -5.30 25.79 7.00
C PRO A 48 -6.78 25.47 6.82
N GLY A 49 -7.48 26.26 6.01
CA GLY A 49 -8.89 26.09 5.73
C GLY A 49 -9.19 24.66 5.27
N GLY A 50 -10.30 24.10 5.76
CA GLY A 50 -10.76 22.78 5.35
C GLY A 50 -10.96 22.66 3.84
N ALA A 51 -10.93 21.44 3.32
CA ALA A 51 -11.30 21.20 1.93
C ALA A 51 -12.77 21.57 1.70
N PRO A 52 -13.13 22.15 0.54
CA PRO A 52 -14.51 22.41 0.20
C PRO A 52 -15.31 21.10 0.08
N ALA A 53 -16.60 21.13 0.45
CA ALA A 53 -17.46 19.94 0.57
C ALA A 53 -17.48 19.05 -0.69
N TYR A 54 -17.47 19.66 -1.88
CA TYR A 54 -17.51 18.92 -3.15
C TYR A 54 -16.29 18.00 -3.34
N GLN A 55 -15.13 18.31 -2.74
CA GLN A 55 -13.94 17.45 -2.85
C GLN A 55 -14.13 16.11 -2.13
N TYR A 56 -14.87 16.09 -1.02
CA TYR A 56 -15.20 14.84 -0.32
C TYR A 56 -16.13 13.97 -1.15
N VAL A 57 -17.13 14.57 -1.80
CA VAL A 57 -18.03 13.86 -2.72
C VAL A 57 -17.26 13.29 -3.91
N LEU A 58 -16.38 14.08 -4.53
CA LEU A 58 -15.54 13.61 -5.62
C LEU A 58 -14.59 12.49 -5.18
N ALA A 59 -14.03 12.56 -3.96
CA ALA A 59 -13.19 11.49 -3.43
C ALA A 59 -13.96 10.17 -3.26
N VAL A 60 -15.22 10.22 -2.82
CA VAL A 60 -16.12 9.05 -2.76
C VAL A 60 -16.39 8.49 -4.16
N LEU A 61 -16.68 9.35 -5.14
CA LEU A 61 -16.89 8.89 -6.53
C LEU A 61 -15.64 8.24 -7.11
N LEU A 62 -14.46 8.84 -6.89
CA LEU A 62 -13.19 8.25 -7.30
C LEU A 62 -12.91 6.93 -6.59
N ALA A 63 -13.29 6.77 -5.31
CA ALA A 63 -13.18 5.50 -4.60
C ALA A 63 -13.92 4.37 -5.33
N ILE A 64 -15.19 4.62 -5.68
CA ILE A 64 -16.05 3.66 -6.37
C ILE A 64 -15.46 3.34 -7.75
N ILE A 65 -15.13 4.36 -8.54
CA ILE A 65 -14.53 4.18 -9.88
C ILE A 65 -13.20 3.42 -9.79
N GLY A 66 -12.37 3.71 -8.80
CA GLY A 66 -11.12 2.98 -8.57
C GLY A 66 -11.34 1.50 -8.30
N GLY A 67 -12.38 1.16 -7.52
CA GLY A 67 -12.78 -0.23 -7.29
C GLY A 67 -13.14 -0.95 -8.60
N LEU A 68 -13.86 -0.27 -9.51
CA LEU A 68 -14.18 -0.81 -10.83
C LEU A 68 -12.94 -1.03 -11.71
N LEU A 69 -11.92 -0.17 -11.61
CA LEU A 69 -10.66 -0.37 -12.34
C LEU A 69 -9.90 -1.61 -11.86
N GLY A 70 -10.12 -2.08 -10.64
CA GLY A 70 -9.56 -3.34 -10.15
C GLY A 70 -9.92 -4.55 -11.03
N ILE A 71 -11.07 -4.51 -11.73
CA ILE A 71 -11.51 -5.56 -12.67
C ILE A 71 -10.47 -5.77 -13.78
N VAL A 72 -9.78 -4.71 -14.22
CA VAL A 72 -8.70 -4.83 -15.20
C VAL A 72 -7.60 -5.74 -14.66
N GLY A 73 -7.28 -5.65 -13.37
CA GLY A 73 -6.35 -6.56 -12.69
C GLY A 73 -6.81 -8.02 -12.77
N ALA A 74 -8.09 -8.29 -12.52
CA ALA A 74 -8.66 -9.63 -12.61
C ALA A 74 -8.59 -10.19 -14.05
N PHE A 75 -8.83 -9.37 -15.09
CA PHE A 75 -8.65 -9.80 -16.48
C PHE A 75 -7.18 -10.10 -16.82
N PHE A 76 -6.23 -9.30 -16.31
CA PHE A 76 -4.81 -9.58 -16.49
C PHE A 76 -4.41 -10.91 -15.85
N GLN A 77 -5.00 -11.26 -14.70
CA GLN A 77 -4.80 -12.55 -14.05
C GLN A 77 -5.34 -13.71 -14.88
N GLU A 78 -6.57 -13.61 -15.38
CA GLU A 78 -7.17 -14.65 -16.23
C GLU A 78 -6.29 -14.91 -17.47
N ALA A 79 -5.81 -13.84 -18.12
CA ALA A 79 -4.91 -13.95 -19.26
C ALA A 79 -3.54 -14.59 -18.93
N GLN A 80 -3.07 -14.44 -17.68
CA GLN A 80 -1.80 -15.03 -17.23
C GLN A 80 -1.93 -16.47 -16.76
N THR A 81 -3.09 -16.89 -16.25
CA THR A 81 -3.31 -18.28 -15.77
C THR A 81 -3.35 -19.30 -16.91
N THR A 82 -3.65 -18.89 -18.14
CA THR A 82 -3.45 -19.72 -19.35
C THR A 82 -1.97 -20.05 -19.62
N LEU A 83 -1.04 -19.34 -18.97
CA LEU A 83 0.42 -19.45 -19.09
C LEU A 83 1.06 -20.00 -17.81
N THR A 84 0.74 -21.25 -17.43
CA THR A 84 1.55 -22.23 -16.63
C THR A 84 2.27 -21.82 -15.32
N TYR A 85 2.14 -20.61 -14.79
CA TYR A 85 2.82 -20.19 -13.55
C TYR A 85 1.90 -20.28 -12.34
N VAL A 86 1.86 -21.45 -11.70
CA VAL A 86 1.03 -21.73 -10.50
C VAL A 86 1.24 -20.71 -9.37
N LEU A 87 2.41 -20.08 -9.24
CA LEU A 87 2.67 -19.08 -8.18
C LEU A 87 2.07 -17.69 -8.44
N LEU A 88 1.85 -17.34 -9.70
CA LEU A 88 1.39 -16.01 -10.11
C LEU A 88 -0.04 -15.68 -9.65
N PRO A 89 -1.04 -16.58 -9.72
CA PRO A 89 -2.40 -16.30 -9.26
C PRO A 89 -2.52 -16.16 -7.73
N PHE A 90 -1.60 -16.73 -6.94
CA PHE A 90 -1.69 -16.67 -5.47
C PHE A 90 -0.91 -15.51 -4.85
N ILE A 91 0.10 -14.98 -5.55
CA ILE A 91 0.97 -13.93 -5.01
C ILE A 91 0.91 -12.66 -5.87
N GLY A 92 1.09 -12.82 -7.19
CA GLY A 92 1.15 -11.68 -8.12
C GLY A 92 -0.19 -10.99 -8.27
N ALA A 93 -1.24 -11.77 -8.50
CA ALA A 93 -2.59 -11.26 -8.68
C ALA A 93 -3.12 -10.48 -7.46
N PRO A 94 -3.13 -11.03 -6.23
CA PRO A 94 -3.56 -10.28 -5.04
C PRO A 94 -2.76 -8.98 -4.84
N LEU A 95 -1.46 -8.99 -5.14
CA LEU A 95 -0.64 -7.78 -5.04
C LEU A 95 -1.06 -6.69 -6.04
N ILE A 96 -1.28 -7.08 -7.31
CA ILE A 96 -1.71 -6.15 -8.37
C ILE A 96 -3.11 -5.62 -8.05
N GLU A 97 -4.03 -6.49 -7.65
CA GLU A 97 -5.40 -6.12 -7.33
C GLU A 97 -5.48 -5.15 -6.15
N GLU A 98 -4.81 -5.45 -5.03
CA GLU A 98 -4.82 -4.54 -3.88
C GLU A 98 -4.15 -3.19 -4.20
N ALA A 99 -3.20 -3.16 -5.14
CA ALA A 99 -2.61 -1.91 -5.60
C ALA A 99 -3.54 -1.12 -6.54
N LEU A 100 -4.34 -1.79 -7.37
CA LEU A 100 -5.21 -1.15 -8.37
C LEU A 100 -6.56 -0.68 -7.81
N LYS A 101 -7.13 -1.38 -6.81
CA LYS A 101 -8.39 -0.98 -6.16
C LYS A 101 -8.37 0.50 -5.73
N PRO A 102 -7.40 0.98 -4.92
CA PRO A 102 -7.38 2.37 -4.48
C PRO A 102 -6.88 3.36 -5.55
N SER A 103 -6.87 3.02 -6.85
CA SER A 103 -6.42 3.88 -7.94
C SER A 103 -7.05 5.28 -7.93
N GLY A 104 -8.36 5.36 -7.74
CA GLY A 104 -9.05 6.64 -7.60
C GLY A 104 -8.63 7.44 -6.36
N ILE A 105 -8.21 6.77 -5.29
CA ILE A 105 -7.72 7.42 -4.06
C ILE A 105 -6.32 7.98 -4.27
N TYR A 106 -5.45 7.31 -5.04
CA TYR A 106 -4.18 7.91 -5.47
C TYR A 106 -4.41 9.21 -6.24
N LEU A 107 -5.37 9.23 -7.18
CA LEU A 107 -5.71 10.44 -7.94
C LEU A 107 -6.26 11.54 -7.03
N ALA A 108 -7.16 11.21 -6.10
CA ALA A 108 -7.69 12.15 -5.12
C ALA A 108 -6.58 12.73 -4.23
N LEU A 109 -5.60 11.91 -3.82
CA LEU A 109 -4.48 12.35 -2.99
C LEU A 109 -3.50 13.24 -3.77
N LEU A 110 -3.32 12.96 -5.06
CA LEU A 110 -2.50 13.78 -5.96
C LEU A 110 -3.13 15.16 -6.21
N TRP A 111 -4.44 15.20 -6.49
CA TRP A 111 -5.12 16.45 -6.87
C TRP A 111 -5.65 17.24 -5.68
N TRP A 112 -6.08 16.56 -4.61
CA TRP A 112 -6.72 17.15 -3.44
C TRP A 112 -6.14 16.62 -2.12
N PRO A 113 -4.82 16.76 -1.87
CA PRO A 113 -4.20 16.24 -0.65
C PRO A 113 -4.81 16.80 0.64
N ARG A 114 -5.43 18.00 0.57
CA ARG A 114 -6.15 18.61 1.68
C ARG A 114 -7.44 17.88 2.07
N ALA A 115 -8.11 17.22 1.13
CA ALA A 115 -9.31 16.45 1.39
C ALA A 115 -9.01 15.12 2.11
N LEU A 116 -7.80 14.57 1.91
CA LEU A 116 -7.37 13.26 2.43
C LEU A 116 -6.34 13.36 3.57
N ARG A 117 -6.43 14.40 4.41
CA ARG A 117 -5.53 14.58 5.57
C ARG A 117 -5.77 13.55 6.68
N SER A 118 -6.99 13.01 6.79
CA SER A 118 -7.33 12.02 7.79
C SER A 118 -7.00 10.62 7.27
N GLN A 119 -6.04 9.95 7.91
CA GLN A 119 -5.66 8.58 7.54
C GLN A 119 -6.84 7.61 7.63
N LEU A 120 -7.69 7.77 8.66
CA LEU A 120 -8.88 6.95 8.83
C LEU A 120 -9.87 7.16 7.68
N PHE A 121 -10.06 8.41 7.25
CA PHE A 121 -10.94 8.71 6.13
C PHE A 121 -10.41 8.10 4.83
N THR A 122 -9.10 8.21 4.56
CA THR A 122 -8.45 7.55 3.42
C THR A 122 -8.64 6.03 3.48
N ALA A 123 -8.49 5.42 4.66
CA ALA A 123 -8.71 3.99 4.85
C ALA A 123 -10.15 3.57 4.58
N ILE A 124 -11.14 4.34 5.03
CA ILE A 124 -12.56 4.09 4.74
C ILE A 124 -12.86 4.22 3.24
N LEU A 125 -12.29 5.21 2.55
CA LEU A 125 -12.46 5.33 1.10
C LEU A 125 -11.82 4.17 0.34
N CYS A 126 -10.65 3.69 0.77
CA CYS A 126 -10.08 2.47 0.20
C CYS A 126 -10.96 1.25 0.48
N ALA A 127 -11.52 1.11 1.69
CA ALA A 127 -12.47 0.04 2.01
C ALA A 127 -13.71 0.08 1.09
N LEU A 128 -14.25 1.28 0.82
CA LEU A 128 -15.36 1.48 -0.10
C LEU A 128 -14.99 1.07 -1.54
N SER A 129 -13.77 1.37 -1.97
CA SER A 129 -13.23 0.89 -3.24
C SER A 129 -13.14 -0.64 -3.29
N GLY A 130 -12.65 -1.27 -2.21
CA GLY A 130 -12.64 -2.73 -2.06
C GLY A 130 -14.03 -3.36 -2.10
N LEU A 131 -15.02 -2.73 -1.47
CA LEU A 131 -16.43 -3.15 -1.55
C LEU A 131 -16.96 -3.06 -2.99
N ALA A 132 -16.70 -1.95 -3.68
CA ALA A 132 -17.12 -1.78 -5.07
C ALA A 132 -16.50 -2.87 -5.97
N PHE A 133 -15.22 -3.16 -5.81
CA PHE A 133 -14.55 -4.26 -6.50
C PHE A 133 -15.21 -5.61 -6.16
N GLY A 134 -15.37 -5.94 -4.88
CA GLY A 134 -15.91 -7.22 -4.43
C GLY A 134 -17.34 -7.48 -4.89
N ILE A 135 -18.17 -6.43 -5.01
CA ILE A 135 -19.52 -6.55 -5.59
C ILE A 135 -19.44 -6.97 -7.05
N ILE A 136 -18.60 -6.31 -7.86
CA ILE A 136 -18.49 -6.66 -9.27
C ILE A 136 -17.85 -8.03 -9.44
N GLU A 137 -16.82 -8.36 -8.67
CA GLU A 137 -16.21 -9.68 -8.70
C GLU A 137 -17.24 -10.76 -8.35
N SER A 138 -18.08 -10.55 -7.34
CA SER A 138 -19.15 -11.48 -6.98
C SER A 138 -20.17 -11.63 -8.10
N LEU A 139 -20.58 -10.53 -8.73
CA LEU A 139 -21.48 -10.56 -9.88
C LEU A 139 -20.89 -11.35 -11.04
N VAL A 140 -19.62 -11.10 -11.39
CA VAL A 140 -18.92 -11.82 -12.47
C VAL A 140 -18.90 -13.32 -12.19
N TYR A 141 -18.56 -13.74 -10.96
CA TYR A 141 -18.54 -15.15 -10.61
C TYR A 141 -19.92 -15.81 -10.70
N VAL A 142 -20.93 -15.17 -10.10
CA VAL A 142 -22.31 -15.69 -10.03
C VAL A 142 -23.00 -15.70 -11.39
N THR A 143 -22.67 -14.77 -12.30
CA THR A 143 -23.39 -14.63 -13.57
C THR A 143 -22.63 -15.14 -14.80
N LEU A 144 -21.30 -15.23 -14.75
CA LEU A 144 -20.47 -15.56 -15.92
C LEU A 144 -19.62 -16.82 -15.75
N TYR A 145 -19.23 -17.18 -14.52
CA TYR A 145 -18.31 -18.31 -14.29
C TYR A 145 -18.99 -19.60 -13.81
N VAL A 146 -20.14 -19.49 -13.13
CA VAL A 146 -20.87 -20.65 -12.60
C VAL A 146 -22.25 -20.71 -13.23
N ASP A 147 -22.54 -21.80 -13.94
CA ASP A 147 -23.87 -22.07 -14.47
C ASP A 147 -24.81 -22.51 -13.33
N ASN A 148 -25.98 -21.89 -13.22
CA ASN A 148 -27.00 -22.18 -12.18
C ASN A 148 -26.44 -22.20 -10.74
N PRO A 149 -25.83 -21.10 -10.25
CA PRO A 149 -25.23 -21.05 -8.92
C PRO A 149 -26.26 -21.33 -7.82
N SER A 150 -25.89 -22.15 -6.83
CA SER A 150 -26.70 -22.39 -5.63
C SER A 150 -26.85 -21.11 -4.78
N ASP A 151 -27.93 -21.05 -4.00
CA ASP A 151 -28.19 -19.93 -3.09
C ASP A 151 -27.05 -19.76 -2.07
N GLU A 152 -26.48 -20.87 -1.60
CA GLU A 152 -25.33 -20.87 -0.68
C GLU A 152 -24.08 -20.25 -1.32
N PHE A 153 -23.80 -20.55 -2.60
CA PHE A 153 -22.68 -19.97 -3.32
C PHE A 153 -22.85 -18.45 -3.49
N ILE A 154 -24.06 -18.00 -3.84
CA ILE A 154 -24.37 -16.57 -3.96
C ILE A 154 -24.14 -15.86 -2.62
N VAL A 155 -24.71 -16.39 -1.53
CA VAL A 155 -24.53 -15.81 -0.20
C VAL A 155 -23.05 -15.80 0.21
N PHE A 156 -22.32 -16.88 -0.07
CA PHE A 156 -20.89 -16.94 0.20
C PHE A 156 -20.12 -15.83 -0.54
N ARG A 157 -20.33 -15.67 -1.85
CA ARG A 157 -19.63 -14.67 -2.68
C ARG A 157 -19.90 -13.23 -2.19
N PHE A 158 -21.14 -12.92 -1.87
CA PHE A 158 -21.53 -11.59 -1.38
C PHE A 158 -21.29 -11.36 0.12
N SER A 159 -20.72 -12.32 0.85
CA SER A 159 -20.37 -12.16 2.27
C SER A 159 -18.86 -12.22 2.50
N VAL A 160 -18.23 -13.38 2.25
CA VAL A 160 -16.85 -13.64 2.66
C VAL A 160 -15.82 -12.91 1.77
N PRO A 161 -15.79 -13.11 0.44
CA PRO A 161 -14.90 -12.33 -0.44
C PRO A 161 -15.16 -10.82 -0.35
N LEU A 162 -16.43 -10.41 -0.31
CA LEU A 162 -16.79 -9.00 -0.21
C LEU A 162 -16.19 -8.34 1.05
N GLY A 163 -16.36 -8.99 2.21
CA GLY A 163 -15.78 -8.53 3.47
C GLY A 163 -14.24 -8.54 3.45
N LEU A 164 -13.65 -9.58 2.85
CA LEU A 164 -12.20 -9.69 2.68
C LEU A 164 -11.64 -8.51 1.86
N HIS A 165 -12.22 -8.20 0.70
CA HIS A 165 -11.75 -7.09 -0.12
C HIS A 165 -11.87 -5.75 0.61
N ALA A 166 -12.98 -5.51 1.30
CA ALA A 166 -13.14 -4.31 2.12
C ALA A 166 -12.05 -4.20 3.19
N ALA A 167 -11.77 -5.30 3.90
CA ALA A 167 -10.76 -5.34 4.96
C ALA A 167 -9.32 -5.17 4.44
N CYS A 168 -8.95 -5.87 3.36
CA CYS A 168 -7.64 -5.74 2.74
C CYS A 168 -7.41 -4.32 2.20
N SER A 169 -8.41 -3.76 1.51
CA SER A 169 -8.31 -2.39 1.00
C SER A 169 -8.33 -1.34 2.13
N TYR A 170 -9.03 -1.59 3.24
CA TYR A 170 -8.93 -0.75 4.44
C TYR A 170 -7.51 -0.75 5.02
N LEU A 171 -6.90 -1.93 5.20
CA LEU A 171 -5.52 -2.08 5.67
C LEU A 171 -4.54 -1.37 4.73
N PHE A 172 -4.73 -1.53 3.42
CA PHE A 172 -3.96 -0.81 2.41
C PHE A 172 -4.12 0.71 2.59
N GLY A 173 -5.36 1.18 2.74
CA GLY A 173 -5.66 2.59 2.95
C GLY A 173 -5.10 3.19 4.24
N LEU A 174 -4.83 2.40 5.29
CA LEU A 174 -4.09 2.86 6.48
C LEU A 174 -2.60 3.17 6.17
N GLY A 175 -2.03 2.56 5.14
CA GLY A 175 -0.69 2.83 4.66
C GLY A 175 -0.61 3.97 3.64
N LEU A 176 -1.75 4.34 3.03
CA LEU A 176 -1.81 5.29 1.94
C LEU A 176 -1.84 6.74 2.44
N ASN A 177 -0.79 7.50 2.17
CA ASN A 177 -0.67 8.91 2.53
C ASN A 177 0.25 9.66 1.56
N GLN A 178 0.39 10.97 1.75
CA GLN A 178 1.15 11.84 0.84
C GLN A 178 2.59 11.36 0.61
N ARG A 179 3.24 10.76 1.60
CA ARG A 179 4.62 10.26 1.47
C ARG A 179 4.75 9.11 0.48
N VAL A 180 3.67 8.34 0.28
CA VAL A 180 3.61 7.30 -0.75
C VAL A 180 3.60 7.94 -2.14
N ILE A 181 2.87 9.04 -2.32
CA ILE A 181 2.88 9.82 -3.56
C ILE A 181 4.27 10.44 -3.80
N ASP A 182 4.90 10.97 -2.74
CA ASP A 182 6.26 11.51 -2.82
C ASP A 182 7.30 10.44 -3.14
N TRP A 183 7.15 9.23 -2.59
CA TRP A 183 7.96 8.08 -2.96
C TRP A 183 7.78 7.67 -4.42
N ALA A 184 6.54 7.58 -4.90
CA ALA A 184 6.24 7.23 -6.30
C ALA A 184 6.84 8.26 -7.27
N ALA A 185 6.97 9.52 -6.85
CA ALA A 185 7.62 10.58 -7.61
C ALA A 185 9.14 10.68 -7.40
N GLY A 186 9.76 9.74 -6.67
CA GLY A 186 11.21 9.70 -6.42
C GLY A 186 11.73 10.76 -5.43
N ARG A 187 10.84 11.43 -4.68
CA ARG A 187 11.20 12.48 -3.71
C ARG A 187 11.54 11.93 -2.33
N GLU A 188 10.92 10.82 -1.93
CA GLU A 188 11.14 10.18 -0.63
C GLU A 188 11.33 8.66 -0.75
N ARG A 189 11.73 8.01 0.34
CA ARG A 189 11.70 6.54 0.46
C ARG A 189 10.31 6.10 0.95
N LEU A 190 9.84 4.95 0.46
CA LEU A 190 8.57 4.37 0.90
C LEU A 190 8.60 4.16 2.43
N PRO A 191 7.64 4.74 3.20
CA PRO A 191 7.58 4.51 4.63
C PRO A 191 7.43 3.02 4.94
N ARG A 192 8.25 2.52 5.88
CA ARG A 192 8.24 1.10 6.26
C ARG A 192 6.86 0.64 6.74
N ALA A 193 6.15 1.49 7.48
CA ALA A 193 4.79 1.21 7.94
C ALA A 193 3.81 1.01 6.77
N SER A 194 3.80 1.93 5.79
CA SER A 194 2.97 1.82 4.58
C SER A 194 3.29 0.53 3.81
N ARG A 195 4.57 0.24 3.58
CA ARG A 195 5.00 -0.99 2.90
C ARG A 195 4.50 -2.24 3.61
N ASN A 196 4.63 -2.29 4.94
CA ASN A 196 4.23 -3.45 5.72
C ASN A 196 2.70 -3.66 5.66
N LEU A 197 1.91 -2.59 5.65
CA LEU A 197 0.46 -2.67 5.50
C LEU A 197 0.05 -3.18 4.11
N TYR A 198 0.75 -2.75 3.05
CA TYR A 198 0.51 -3.24 1.69
C TYR A 198 0.82 -4.73 1.56
N ILE A 199 1.96 -5.16 2.12
CA ILE A 199 2.33 -6.57 2.16
C ILE A 199 1.30 -7.37 2.98
N ALA A 200 0.86 -6.85 4.12
CA ALA A 200 -0.14 -7.51 4.95
C ALA A 200 -1.46 -7.71 4.19
N ALA A 201 -1.97 -6.67 3.52
CA ALA A 201 -3.18 -6.76 2.70
C ALA A 201 -3.04 -7.82 1.59
N ALA A 202 -1.94 -7.79 0.83
CA ALA A 202 -1.68 -8.76 -0.24
C ALA A 202 -1.53 -10.20 0.29
N VAL A 203 -0.85 -10.40 1.42
CA VAL A 203 -0.67 -11.74 2.03
C VAL A 203 -1.99 -12.29 2.56
N ILE A 204 -2.81 -11.47 3.22
CA ILE A 204 -4.13 -11.90 3.71
C ILE A 204 -5.00 -12.34 2.54
N HIS A 205 -5.06 -11.51 1.49
CA HIS A 205 -5.84 -11.82 0.30
C HIS A 205 -5.30 -13.08 -0.40
N GLY A 206 -4.00 -13.16 -0.68
CA GLY A 206 -3.41 -14.34 -1.32
C GLY A 206 -3.58 -15.63 -0.51
N THR A 207 -3.50 -15.54 0.82
CA THR A 207 -3.74 -16.68 1.73
C THR A 207 -5.18 -17.16 1.65
N TYR A 208 -6.14 -16.24 1.57
CA TYR A 208 -7.55 -16.61 1.36
C TYR A 208 -7.72 -17.35 0.03
N ASN A 209 -7.21 -16.79 -1.09
CA ASN A 209 -7.32 -17.43 -2.42
C ASN A 209 -6.67 -18.83 -2.44
N LEU A 210 -5.51 -18.97 -1.82
CA LEU A 210 -4.85 -20.27 -1.68
C LEU A 210 -5.69 -21.26 -0.88
N THR A 211 -6.27 -20.80 0.24
CA THR A 211 -7.11 -21.63 1.10
C THR A 211 -8.36 -22.10 0.37
N THR A 212 -9.06 -21.21 -0.34
CA THR A 212 -10.26 -21.58 -1.11
C THR A 212 -9.95 -22.62 -2.19
N VAL A 213 -8.82 -22.48 -2.89
CA VAL A 213 -8.39 -23.46 -3.88
C VAL A 213 -8.07 -24.81 -3.24
N ILE A 214 -7.36 -24.83 -2.11
CA ILE A 214 -7.07 -26.09 -1.39
C ILE A 214 -8.37 -26.77 -0.98
N LEU A 215 -9.30 -26.03 -0.37
CA LEU A 215 -10.58 -26.59 0.08
C LEU A 215 -11.45 -27.10 -1.07
N ALA A 216 -11.39 -26.45 -2.23
CA ALA A 216 -12.07 -26.90 -3.44
C ALA A 216 -11.44 -28.21 -3.98
N ILE A 217 -10.11 -28.26 -4.10
CA ILE A 217 -9.39 -29.45 -4.59
C ILE A 217 -9.58 -30.66 -3.65
N THR A 218 -9.67 -30.44 -2.34
CA THR A 218 -9.88 -31.53 -1.36
C THR A 218 -11.34 -31.94 -1.22
N GLY A 219 -12.27 -31.30 -1.93
CA GLY A 219 -13.70 -31.59 -1.86
C GLY A 219 -14.35 -31.20 -0.52
N VAL A 220 -13.68 -30.37 0.28
CA VAL A 220 -14.26 -29.84 1.54
C VAL A 220 -15.32 -28.80 1.23
N ILE A 221 -15.09 -27.99 0.19
CA ILE A 221 -16.09 -27.11 -0.37
C ILE A 221 -16.29 -27.54 -1.81
N ASP A 222 -17.51 -27.93 -2.15
CA ASP A 222 -17.92 -28.10 -3.53
C ASP A 222 -18.78 -26.91 -3.92
N PHE A 223 -18.39 -26.25 -5.00
CA PHE A 223 -19.15 -25.16 -5.60
C PHE A 223 -19.82 -25.61 -6.91
N GLY A 224 -19.66 -26.89 -7.29
CA GLY A 224 -20.20 -27.50 -8.49
C GLY A 224 -21.27 -28.53 -8.14
N ASP A 225 -22.48 -28.04 -7.88
CA ASP A 225 -23.74 -28.71 -8.19
C ASP A 225 -24.71 -27.66 -8.76
#